data_AF-E0UTM7-F1
#
_entry.id   AF-E0UTM7-F1
#
_cell.length_a   1.000
_cell.length_b   1.000
_cell.length_c   1.000
_cell.angle_alpha   90.00
_cell.angle_beta   90.00
_cell.angle_gamma   90.00
#
_symmetry.space_group_name_H-M   'P 1'
#
loop_
_entity.id
_entity.type
_entity.pdbx_description
1 polymer ?
#
loop_
_entity_poly.entity_id
_entity_poly.type
_entity_poly.pdbx_seq_one_letter_code
_entity_poly.pdbx_strand_id
1 'polypeptide(L)'
;MQALNINHKTQEVKELDITMAANTVYTFFSSILIDELSSLKEHIIYTDANALSEKKMPFFIGEQLILGDALILGREDFDDVDVEITKEELRSLINPNVNEFYKEILDLIADTDVNLYRTFTVEKNGEKIALNIEWVLYTFNIADERTKEYFINELKKTLEAKENVADYMQKMAQLAMNAAG
;
A
#
# COMPACT_ATOMS: atom_id res chain seq x y z
N MET A 1 -21.92 3.62 12.21
CA MET A 1 -21.24 4.22 11.06
C MET A 1 -21.06 3.12 10.05
N GLN A 2 -21.47 3.34 8.80
CA GLN A 2 -21.34 2.35 7.74
C GLN A 2 -19.95 2.39 7.14
N ALA A 3 -19.36 1.21 7.00
CA ALA A 3 -18.05 0.99 6.41
C ALA A 3 -18.11 -0.14 5.38
N LEU A 4 -17.17 -0.15 4.44
CA LEU A 4 -16.97 -1.29 3.55
C LEU A 4 -15.71 -2.05 3.95
N ASN A 5 -15.80 -3.37 4.05
CA ASN A 5 -14.65 -4.25 4.24
C ASN A 5 -14.41 -5.08 2.99
N ILE A 6 -13.14 -5.18 2.59
CA ILE A 6 -12.67 -6.07 1.53
C ILE A 6 -11.86 -7.19 2.18
N ASN A 7 -12.27 -8.43 1.92
CA ASN A 7 -11.50 -9.60 2.31
C ASN A 7 -10.38 -9.88 1.30
N HIS A 8 -9.13 -9.95 1.74
CA HIS A 8 -8.00 -10.16 0.82
C HIS A 8 -7.98 -11.52 0.10
N LYS A 9 -8.64 -12.55 0.66
CA LYS A 9 -8.66 -13.89 0.04
C LYS A 9 -9.78 -14.03 -0.98
N THR A 10 -10.97 -13.57 -0.63
CA THR A 10 -12.17 -13.75 -1.46
C THR A 10 -12.49 -12.54 -2.32
N GLN A 11 -11.89 -11.38 -2.03
CA GLN A 11 -12.19 -10.08 -2.65
C GLN A 11 -13.66 -9.67 -2.49
N GLU A 12 -14.34 -10.25 -1.50
CA GLU A 12 -15.73 -9.97 -1.20
C GLU A 12 -15.84 -8.63 -0.47
N VAL A 13 -16.65 -7.72 -1.02
CA VAL A 13 -16.99 -6.44 -0.38
C VAL A 13 -18.23 -6.62 0.50
N LYS A 14 -18.07 -6.36 1.80
CA LYS A 14 -19.13 -6.43 2.82
C LYS A 14 -19.38 -5.05 3.43
N GLU A 15 -20.64 -4.75 3.66
CA GLU A 15 -21.01 -3.63 4.54
C GLU A 15 -20.83 -4.08 5.99
N LEU A 16 -20.24 -3.20 6.79
CA LEU A 16 -20.13 -3.35 8.23
C LEU A 16 -20.78 -2.12 8.87
N ASP A 17 -21.69 -2.35 9.82
CA ASP A 17 -22.09 -1.29 10.72
C ASP A 17 -21.08 -1.24 11.88
N ILE A 18 -20.20 -0.26 11.81
CA ILE A 18 -19.29 0.07 12.89
C ILE A 18 -20.08 0.82 13.94
N THR A 19 -20.55 0.08 14.93
CA THR A 19 -20.83 0.67 16.23
C THR A 19 -19.48 1.00 16.85
N MET A 20 -19.26 2.23 17.34
CA MET A 20 -18.10 2.61 18.16
C MET A 20 -18.11 1.90 19.53
N ALA A 21 -18.37 0.59 19.56
CA ALA A 21 -17.99 -0.26 20.66
C ALA A 21 -16.48 -0.49 20.52
N ALA A 22 -15.73 -0.20 21.59
CA ALA A 22 -14.27 -0.21 21.60
C ALA A 22 -13.64 -1.43 20.91
N ASN A 23 -14.28 -2.60 20.92
CA ASN A 23 -13.70 -3.87 20.47
C ASN A 23 -13.64 -4.05 18.93
N THR A 24 -14.58 -3.51 18.15
CA THR A 24 -14.62 -3.71 16.69
C THR A 24 -13.56 -2.85 15.99
N VAL A 25 -13.37 -1.63 16.46
CA VAL A 25 -12.35 -0.72 15.96
C VAL A 25 -10.96 -1.11 16.53
N TYR A 26 -10.85 -1.61 17.77
CA TYR A 26 -9.57 -2.11 18.32
C TYR A 26 -8.92 -3.23 17.50
N THR A 27 -9.72 -4.11 16.90
CA THR A 27 -9.18 -5.18 16.06
C THR A 27 -8.59 -4.60 14.77
N PHE A 28 -9.20 -3.55 14.23
CA PHE A 28 -8.66 -2.80 13.09
C PHE A 28 -7.60 -1.77 13.49
N PHE A 29 -7.52 -1.25 14.72
CA PHE A 29 -6.53 -0.23 15.10
C PHE A 29 -5.07 -0.72 15.11
N SER A 30 -4.84 -2.02 14.95
CA SER A 30 -3.53 -2.55 14.56
C SER A 30 -3.28 -2.40 13.04
N SER A 31 -3.91 -1.41 12.39
CA SER A 31 -3.80 -1.16 10.95
C SER A 31 -2.89 0.01 10.64
N ILE A 32 -2.38 0.02 9.42
CA ILE A 32 -1.76 1.18 8.82
C ILE A 32 -2.85 1.98 8.11
N LEU A 33 -2.89 3.27 8.44
CA LEU A 33 -3.73 4.25 7.77
C LEU A 33 -3.14 4.62 6.42
N ILE A 34 -3.94 4.50 5.37
CA ILE A 34 -3.60 4.92 4.02
C ILE A 34 -4.53 6.07 3.66
N ASP A 35 -3.93 7.26 3.56
CA ASP A 35 -4.64 8.48 3.23
C ASP A 35 -4.57 8.74 1.72
N GLU A 36 -5.71 9.13 1.15
CA GLU A 36 -5.92 9.61 -0.21
C GLU A 36 -5.54 8.65 -1.36
N LEU A 37 -6.51 7.85 -1.79
CA LEU A 37 -6.64 7.49 -3.21
C LEU A 37 -7.28 8.66 -3.94
N SER A 38 -6.62 9.20 -4.97
CA SER A 38 -7.26 10.13 -5.91
C SER A 38 -8.51 9.52 -6.57
N SER A 39 -8.58 8.18 -6.64
CA SER A 39 -9.72 7.42 -7.15
C SER A 39 -10.85 7.18 -6.15
N LEU A 40 -10.62 7.36 -4.84
CA LEU A 40 -11.63 7.28 -3.77
C LEU A 40 -11.64 8.61 -3.01
N LYS A 41 -12.19 9.63 -3.66
CA LYS A 41 -12.30 10.97 -3.09
C LYS A 41 -13.12 10.92 -1.80
N GLU A 42 -12.62 11.55 -0.74
CA GLU A 42 -13.31 11.62 0.57
C GLU A 42 -13.48 10.24 1.24
N HIS A 43 -12.56 9.31 0.98
CA HIS A 43 -12.46 8.05 1.72
C HIS A 43 -11.08 7.86 2.34
N ILE A 44 -11.06 7.01 3.36
CA ILE A 44 -9.83 6.58 4.01
C ILE A 44 -9.79 5.06 4.09
N ILE A 45 -8.59 4.49 3.92
CA ILE A 45 -8.40 3.04 3.91
C ILE A 45 -7.52 2.64 5.08
N TYR A 46 -8.03 1.75 5.92
CA TYR A 46 -7.27 1.07 6.95
C TYR A 46 -6.89 -0.33 6.45
N THR A 47 -5.62 -0.70 6.61
CA THR A 47 -5.08 -2.00 6.18
C THR A 47 -4.32 -2.68 7.31
N ASP A 48 -4.38 -3.99 7.42
CA ASP A 48 -3.70 -4.71 8.50
C ASP A 48 -2.17 -4.43 8.53
N ALA A 49 -1.65 -3.97 9.67
CA ALA A 49 -0.23 -3.63 9.81
C ALA A 49 0.70 -4.84 9.69
N ASN A 50 0.20 -6.05 9.94
CA ASN A 50 0.97 -7.29 9.82
C ASN A 50 0.73 -7.98 8.47
N ALA A 51 -0.04 -7.40 7.55
CA ALA A 51 -0.40 -8.06 6.30
C ALA A 51 0.83 -8.52 5.48
N LEU A 52 1.90 -7.71 5.50
CA LEU A 52 3.15 -8.02 4.81
C LEU A 52 3.86 -9.23 5.44
N SER A 53 4.07 -9.22 6.75
CA SER A 53 4.77 -10.31 7.47
C SER A 53 3.96 -11.59 7.53
N GLU A 54 2.63 -11.50 7.52
CA GLU A 54 1.71 -12.64 7.37
C GLU A 54 1.55 -13.09 5.91
N LYS A 55 2.25 -12.46 4.96
CA LYS A 55 2.20 -12.75 3.51
C LYS A 55 0.77 -12.79 2.97
N LYS A 56 -0.08 -11.88 3.45
CA LYS A 56 -1.47 -11.77 2.97
C LYS A 56 -1.48 -11.37 1.50
N MET A 57 -2.47 -11.89 0.79
CA MET A 57 -2.62 -11.66 -0.64
C MET A 57 -2.77 -10.15 -0.93
N PRO A 58 -1.87 -9.56 -1.73
CA PRO A 58 -2.01 -8.19 -2.15
C PRO A 58 -3.08 -8.07 -3.25
N PHE A 59 -3.68 -6.90 -3.37
CA PHE A 59 -4.56 -6.53 -4.48
C PHE A 59 -4.49 -5.02 -4.71
N PHE A 60 -5.05 -4.54 -5.82
CA PHE A 60 -5.16 -3.10 -6.09
C PHE A 60 -6.57 -2.60 -5.84
N ILE A 61 -6.68 -1.37 -5.35
CA ILE A 61 -7.90 -0.55 -5.44
C ILE A 61 -7.55 0.67 -6.30
N GLY A 62 -8.09 0.75 -7.51
CA GLY A 62 -7.61 1.69 -8.51
C GLY A 62 -6.14 1.43 -8.83
N GLU A 63 -5.28 2.40 -8.53
CA GLU A 63 -3.83 2.30 -8.75
C GLU A 63 -3.03 1.95 -7.49
N GLN A 64 -3.66 1.93 -6.31
CA GLN A 64 -2.97 1.75 -5.04
C GLN A 64 -2.89 0.28 -4.64
N LEU A 65 -1.68 -0.16 -4.27
CA LEU A 65 -1.42 -1.49 -3.76
C LEU A 65 -1.88 -1.63 -2.29
N ILE A 66 -2.80 -2.55 -2.06
CA ILE A 66 -3.36 -2.87 -0.75
C ILE A 66 -2.84 -4.24 -0.27
N LEU A 67 -2.35 -4.27 0.97
CA LEU A 67 -1.90 -5.49 1.63
C LEU A 67 -2.93 -5.96 2.66
N GLY A 68 -3.42 -7.18 2.51
CA GLY A 68 -4.33 -7.79 3.48
C GLY A 68 -5.72 -7.16 3.46
N ASP A 69 -6.50 -7.40 4.51
CA ASP A 69 -7.87 -6.91 4.57
C ASP A 69 -7.91 -5.38 4.60
N ALA A 70 -8.89 -4.80 3.92
CA ALA A 70 -9.08 -3.35 3.87
C ALA A 70 -10.41 -2.94 4.50
N LEU A 71 -10.41 -1.83 5.22
CA LEU A 71 -11.61 -1.17 5.74
C LEU A 71 -11.67 0.25 5.17
N ILE A 72 -12.75 0.54 4.47
CA ILE A 72 -12.99 1.81 3.78
C ILE A 72 -14.06 2.57 4.55
N LEU A 73 -13.71 3.78 4.98
CA LEU A 73 -14.60 4.73 5.63
C LEU A 73 -14.76 5.98 4.77
N GLY A 74 -15.91 6.65 4.89
CA GLY A 74 -16.03 8.02 4.41
C GLY A 74 -15.24 8.96 5.31
N ARG A 75 -14.77 10.08 4.75
CA ARG A 75 -14.05 11.10 5.48
C ARG A 75 -14.59 12.48 5.12
N GLU A 76 -15.04 13.22 6.14
CA GLU A 76 -15.42 14.63 6.03
C GLU A 76 -14.48 15.44 6.91
N ASP A 77 -13.64 16.28 6.29
CA ASP A 77 -12.53 17.00 6.95
C ASP A 77 -11.60 16.08 7.79
N PHE A 78 -11.82 16.05 9.10
CA PHE A 78 -11.03 15.28 10.07
C PHE A 78 -11.83 14.16 10.76
N ASP A 79 -13.09 13.98 10.37
CA ASP A 79 -14.00 13.02 10.98
C ASP A 79 -14.27 11.83 10.03
N ASP A 80 -14.23 10.62 10.59
CA ASP A 80 -14.68 9.41 9.91
C ASP A 80 -16.23 9.42 9.87
N VAL A 81 -16.79 9.29 8.66
CA VAL A 81 -18.23 9.31 8.40
C VAL A 81 -18.67 8.06 7.66
N ASP A 82 -19.98 7.93 7.42
CA ASP A 82 -20.52 6.84 6.62
C ASP A 82 -19.90 6.81 5.22
N VAL A 83 -19.55 5.62 4.76
CA VAL A 83 -18.99 5.40 3.42
C VAL A 83 -20.01 5.76 2.33
N GLU A 84 -19.65 6.71 1.46
CA GLU A 84 -20.53 7.12 0.36
C GLU A 84 -20.38 6.27 -0.91
N ILE A 85 -19.21 5.65 -1.13
CA ILE A 85 -19.00 4.81 -2.32
C ILE A 85 -19.84 3.53 -2.22
N THR A 86 -20.50 3.17 -3.32
CA THR A 86 -21.29 1.94 -3.37
C THR A 86 -20.42 0.68 -3.44
N LYS A 87 -20.97 -0.47 -3.06
CA LYS A 87 -20.29 -1.77 -3.21
C LYS A 87 -19.92 -2.05 -4.66
N GLU A 88 -20.79 -1.71 -5.60
CA GLU A 88 -20.61 -1.94 -7.03
C GLU A 88 -19.47 -1.09 -7.59
N GLU A 89 -19.42 0.19 -7.22
CA GLU A 89 -18.34 1.10 -7.59
C GLU A 89 -17.01 0.63 -6.99
N LEU A 90 -16.97 0.32 -5.70
CA LEU A 90 -15.75 -0.18 -5.06
C LEU A 90 -15.27 -1.49 -5.72
N ARG A 91 -16.18 -2.43 -6.00
CA ARG A 91 -15.84 -3.68 -6.72
C ARG A 91 -15.24 -3.42 -8.09
N SER A 92 -15.69 -2.38 -8.80
CA SER A 92 -15.15 -2.04 -10.13
C SER A 92 -13.70 -1.53 -10.07
N LEU A 93 -13.27 -1.03 -8.91
CA LEU A 93 -11.91 -0.56 -8.66
C LEU A 93 -10.96 -1.66 -8.18
N ILE A 94 -11.50 -2.79 -7.69
CA ILE A 94 -10.69 -3.90 -7.19
C ILE A 94 -10.06 -4.66 -8.36
N ASN A 95 -8.74 -4.73 -8.36
CA ASN A 95 -7.98 -5.56 -9.27
C ASN A 95 -7.14 -6.59 -8.49
N PRO A 96 -7.50 -7.88 -8.52
CA PRO A 96 -6.77 -8.93 -7.81
C PRO A 96 -5.47 -9.35 -8.52
N ASN A 97 -5.24 -8.90 -9.75
CA ASN A 97 -4.10 -9.31 -10.56
C ASN A 97 -2.85 -8.50 -10.20
N VAL A 98 -2.23 -8.88 -9.09
CA VAL A 98 -0.88 -8.43 -8.75
C VAL A 98 0.11 -9.30 -9.53
N ASN A 99 1.01 -8.67 -10.28
CA ASN A 99 1.97 -9.39 -11.12
C ASN A 99 3.16 -9.94 -10.31
N GLU A 100 4.01 -10.74 -10.96
CA GLU A 100 5.11 -11.43 -10.31
C GLU A 100 6.19 -10.49 -9.75
N PHE A 101 6.42 -9.32 -10.37
CA PHE A 101 7.38 -8.35 -9.86
C PHE A 101 7.02 -7.88 -8.44
N TYR A 102 5.76 -7.49 -8.22
CA TYR A 102 5.29 -7.12 -6.89
C TYR A 102 5.38 -8.30 -5.92
N LYS A 103 4.90 -9.49 -6.33
CA LYS A 103 4.91 -10.66 -5.45
C LYS A 103 6.32 -11.03 -4.99
N GLU A 104 7.29 -11.03 -5.89
CA GLU A 104 8.69 -11.35 -5.56
C GLU A 104 9.26 -10.35 -4.56
N ILE A 105 9.04 -9.05 -4.76
CA ILE A 105 9.55 -8.04 -3.84
C ILE A 105 8.85 -8.11 -2.49
N LEU A 106 7.52 -8.25 -2.46
CA LEU A 106 6.76 -8.40 -1.23
C LEU A 106 7.22 -9.62 -0.43
N ASP A 107 7.49 -10.75 -1.10
CA ASP A 107 8.02 -11.95 -0.44
C ASP A 107 9.43 -11.73 0.13
N LEU A 108 10.30 -11.02 -0.60
CA LEU A 108 11.66 -10.68 -0.15
C LEU A 108 11.68 -9.79 1.10
N ILE A 109 10.74 -8.84 1.20
CA ILE A 109 10.70 -7.87 2.30
C ILE A 109 9.73 -8.29 3.43
N ALA A 110 9.04 -9.43 3.29
CA ALA A 110 8.05 -9.91 4.25
C ALA A 110 8.62 -10.09 5.67
N ASP A 111 9.87 -10.54 5.77
CA ASP A 111 10.53 -10.82 7.04
C ASP A 111 11.26 -9.59 7.63
N THR A 112 10.91 -8.38 7.15
CA THR A 112 11.53 -7.12 7.59
C THR A 112 10.50 -6.22 8.28
N ASP A 113 10.96 -5.25 9.08
CA ASP A 113 10.10 -4.27 9.76
C ASP A 113 9.63 -3.13 8.84
N VAL A 114 9.67 -3.35 7.51
CA VAL A 114 9.38 -2.30 6.55
C VAL A 114 7.88 -2.04 6.44
N ASN A 115 7.49 -0.77 6.38
CA ASN A 115 6.11 -0.35 6.15
C ASN A 115 6.00 0.29 4.76
N LEU A 116 5.19 -0.31 3.88
CA LEU A 116 5.06 0.15 2.49
C LEU A 116 4.53 1.57 2.35
N TYR A 117 3.68 1.98 3.30
CA TYR A 117 2.93 3.23 3.27
C TYR A 117 3.62 4.35 4.04
N ARG A 118 4.67 4.04 4.82
CA ARG A 118 5.46 5.04 5.52
C ARG A 118 6.22 5.89 4.50
N THR A 119 6.04 7.20 4.61
CA THR A 119 6.71 8.15 3.71
C THR A 119 8.16 8.39 4.10
N PHE A 120 8.97 8.66 3.09
CA PHE A 120 10.32 9.19 3.15
C PHE A 120 10.46 10.34 2.16
N THR A 121 11.52 11.15 2.29
CA THR A 121 11.74 12.33 1.44
C THR A 121 12.87 12.10 0.45
N VAL A 122 12.64 12.46 -0.80
CA VAL A 122 13.67 12.58 -1.85
C VAL A 122 13.75 14.02 -2.32
N GLU A 123 14.88 14.40 -2.92
CA GLU A 123 15.10 15.76 -3.41
C GLU A 123 15.25 15.79 -4.92
N LYS A 124 14.55 16.70 -5.61
CA LYS A 124 14.71 16.93 -7.05
C LYS A 124 14.56 18.41 -7.35
N ASN A 125 15.53 18.98 -8.08
CA ASN A 125 15.52 20.40 -8.46
C ASN A 125 15.35 21.37 -7.27
N GLY A 126 15.84 21.00 -6.08
CA GLY A 126 15.68 21.78 -4.84
C GLY A 126 14.33 21.62 -4.15
N GLU A 127 13.42 20.81 -4.70
CA GLU A 127 12.13 20.48 -4.08
C GLU A 127 12.23 19.16 -3.30
N LYS A 128 11.60 19.14 -2.12
CA LYS A 128 11.46 17.94 -1.29
C LYS A 128 10.14 17.25 -1.60
N ILE A 129 10.22 16.02 -2.06
CA ILE A 129 9.06 15.23 -2.49
C ILE A 129 8.92 14.06 -1.53
N ALA A 130 7.74 13.93 -0.92
CA ALA A 130 7.40 12.80 -0.06
C ALA A 130 6.94 11.64 -0.94
N LEU A 131 7.60 10.49 -0.80
CA LEU A 131 7.27 9.25 -1.50
C LEU A 131 7.22 8.10 -0.48
N ASN A 132 6.72 6.95 -0.90
CA ASN A 132 6.69 5.73 -0.08
C ASN A 132 7.21 4.55 -0.92
N ILE A 133 7.27 3.36 -0.32
CA ILE A 133 7.79 2.17 -1.00
C ILE A 133 6.84 1.73 -2.11
N GLU A 134 5.53 1.84 -1.90
CA GLU A 134 4.52 1.51 -2.91
C GLU A 134 4.75 2.26 -4.23
N TRP A 135 5.08 3.56 -4.17
CA TRP A 135 5.48 4.35 -5.32
C TRP A 135 6.75 3.82 -6.01
N VAL A 136 7.72 3.34 -5.23
CA VAL A 136 8.96 2.74 -5.78
C VAL A 136 8.62 1.46 -6.53
N LEU A 137 7.79 0.59 -5.94
CA LEU A 137 7.35 -0.64 -6.59
C LEU A 137 6.61 -0.34 -7.89
N TYR A 138 5.68 0.61 -7.88
CA TYR A 138 4.99 1.06 -9.09
C TYR A 138 5.97 1.52 -10.18
N THR A 139 6.92 2.37 -9.81
CA THR A 139 7.89 2.95 -10.74
C THR A 139 8.78 1.90 -11.39
N PHE A 140 9.29 0.92 -10.62
CA PHE A 140 10.12 -0.14 -11.17
C PHE A 140 9.31 -1.21 -11.90
N ASN A 141 8.04 -1.42 -11.52
CA ASN A 141 7.15 -2.32 -12.22
C ASN A 141 6.91 -1.93 -13.69
N ILE A 142 6.89 -0.62 -13.99
CA ILE A 142 6.72 -0.12 -15.36
C ILE A 142 8.05 0.04 -16.13
N ALA A 143 9.19 -0.21 -15.49
CA ALA A 143 10.49 -0.17 -16.14
C ALA A 143 10.72 -1.37 -17.07
N ASP A 144 11.80 -1.36 -17.84
CA ASP A 144 12.21 -2.51 -18.64
C ASP A 144 12.68 -3.69 -17.75
N GLU A 145 12.63 -4.91 -18.30
CA GLU A 145 12.94 -6.14 -17.54
C GLU A 145 14.34 -6.14 -16.92
N ARG A 146 15.35 -5.57 -17.61
CA ARG A 146 16.70 -5.48 -17.07
C ARG A 146 16.75 -4.56 -15.83
N THR A 147 15.96 -3.50 -15.82
CA THR A 147 15.85 -2.59 -14.67
C THR A 147 15.13 -3.26 -13.49
N LYS A 148 14.10 -4.06 -13.75
CA LYS A 148 13.44 -4.88 -12.72
C LYS A 148 14.38 -5.91 -12.11
N GLU A 149 15.11 -6.65 -12.94
CA GLU A 149 16.10 -7.63 -12.50
C GLU A 149 17.19 -6.97 -11.66
N TYR A 150 17.69 -5.81 -12.08
CA TYR A 150 18.67 -5.05 -11.32
C TYR A 150 18.13 -4.66 -9.94
N PHE A 151 16.92 -4.11 -9.87
CA PHE A 151 16.27 -3.77 -8.60
C PHE A 151 16.21 -4.99 -7.66
N ILE A 152 15.67 -6.11 -8.14
CA ILE A 152 15.51 -7.32 -7.32
C ILE A 152 16.87 -7.85 -6.84
N ASN A 153 17.88 -7.85 -7.70
CA ASN A 153 19.21 -8.33 -7.34
C ASN A 153 19.90 -7.44 -6.29
N GLU A 154 19.77 -6.13 -6.39
CA GLU A 154 20.33 -5.22 -5.39
C GLU A 154 19.55 -5.27 -4.07
N LEU A 155 18.23 -5.49 -4.11
CA LEU A 155 17.43 -5.74 -2.91
C LEU A 155 17.88 -7.03 -2.20
N LYS A 156 18.09 -8.12 -2.94
CA LYS A 156 18.63 -9.38 -2.37
C LYS A 156 19.98 -9.16 -1.69
N LYS A 157 20.90 -8.42 -2.31
CA LYS A 157 22.20 -8.06 -1.69
C LYS A 157 22.03 -7.22 -0.42
N THR A 158 21.10 -6.26 -0.43
CA THR A 158 20.77 -5.43 0.74
C THR A 158 20.33 -6.31 1.91
N LEU A 159 19.45 -7.27 1.65
CA LEU A 159 18.96 -8.23 2.65
C LEU A 159 20.07 -9.16 3.16
N GLU A 160 20.91 -9.70 2.27
CA GLU A 160 22.06 -10.54 2.64
C GLU A 160 23.07 -9.77 3.53
N ALA A 161 23.29 -8.49 3.23
CA ALA A 161 24.12 -7.60 4.02
C ALA A 161 23.47 -7.14 5.34
N LYS A 162 22.19 -7.49 5.56
CA LYS A 162 21.37 -7.03 6.70
C LYS A 162 21.28 -5.50 6.80
N GLU A 163 21.32 -4.85 5.65
CA GLU A 163 21.12 -3.41 5.53
C GLU A 163 19.63 -3.06 5.66
N ASN A 164 19.34 -1.80 5.94
CA ASN A 164 17.96 -1.33 6.08
C ASN A 164 17.26 -1.24 4.72
N VAL A 165 16.20 -2.02 4.54
CA VAL A 165 15.39 -2.01 3.31
C VAL A 165 14.79 -0.64 3.01
N ALA A 166 14.38 0.13 4.03
CA ALA A 166 13.82 1.46 3.82
C ALA A 166 14.86 2.41 3.19
N ASP A 167 16.12 2.34 3.61
CA ASP A 167 17.21 3.14 3.05
C ASP A 167 17.47 2.76 1.59
N TYR A 168 17.42 1.46 1.27
CA TYR A 168 17.51 0.97 -0.11
C TYR A 168 16.34 1.49 -0.97
N MET A 169 15.11 1.40 -0.49
CA MET A 169 13.93 1.89 -1.20
C MET A 169 14.00 3.40 -1.45
N GLN A 170 14.43 4.19 -0.46
CA GLN A 170 14.64 5.63 -0.61
C GLN A 170 15.73 5.93 -1.64
N LYS A 171 16.83 5.17 -1.65
CA LYS A 171 17.88 5.31 -2.67
C LYS A 171 17.36 5.01 -4.07
N MET A 172 16.56 3.95 -4.24
CA MET A 172 15.95 3.61 -5.53
C MET A 172 14.96 4.68 -5.99
N ALA A 173 14.16 5.24 -5.07
CA ALA A 173 13.28 6.35 -5.34
C ALA A 173 14.05 7.59 -5.86
N GLN A 174 15.15 7.95 -5.19
CA GLN A 174 16.00 9.06 -5.59
C GLN A 174 16.61 8.85 -6.99
N LEU A 175 17.07 7.64 -7.29
CA LEU A 175 17.58 7.30 -8.63
C LEU A 175 16.50 7.41 -9.70
N ALA A 176 15.29 6.89 -9.45
CA ALA A 176 14.18 6.99 -10.38
C ALA A 176 13.76 8.44 -10.62
N MET A 177 13.71 9.26 -9.57
CA MET A 177 13.40 10.69 -9.67
C MET A 177 14.43 11.47 -10.49
N ASN A 178 15.71 11.10 -10.38
CA ASN A 178 16.78 11.70 -11.18
C ASN A 178 16.75 11.24 -12.65
N ALA A 179 16.22 10.05 -12.93
CA ALA A 179 16.11 9.49 -14.28
C ALA A 179 14.87 9.99 -15.03
N ALA A 180 13.77 10.27 -14.32
CA ALA A 180 12.60 10.95 -14.88
C ALA A 180 12.99 12.41 -15.19
N GLY A 181 13.32 12.73 -16.44
CA GLY A 181 13.64 14.09 -16.88
C GLY A 181 12.41 14.97 -16.94
#